data_AF-A0A1K0IPW2-F1
#
_entry.id   AF-A0A1K0IPW2-F1
#
_cell.length_a   1.000
_cell.length_b   1.000
_cell.length_c   1.000
_cell.angle_alpha   90.00
_cell.angle_beta   90.00
_cell.angle_gamma   90.00
#
_symmetry.space_group_name_H-M   'P 1'
#
loop_
_entity.id
_entity.type
_entity.pdbx_description
1 polymer ?
#
loop_
_entity_poly.entity_id
_entity_poly.type
_entity_poly.pdbx_seq_one_letter_code
_entity_poly.pdbx_strand_id
1 'polypeptide(L)'
;MQSVVIVLASLAAWGGLWWYAARYFKGKGHGGIVSHLSGIAVGFLGSTVLLLLLIGTVQPSGSEQPSPQESKAEDKVIDAPAATTVTAPATNADLASPSDIAPKKQAHTPHPGKTLKLSAEQILTSLPRLDQTASPLMDGTPRTNVKLSTFAHLELIGDQRDVSRYTVMFGLPNDDKSAVIETSVMAAKVLMNTFPAWEKQGNNPMTWLGDATEQLTKNIKRNKDEPKAVVMERDGRRITYKAVPVLGIFLLTVEPV
;
A
#
# COMPACT_ATOMS: atom_id res chain seq x y z
N MET A 1 18.01 17.23 26.12
CA MET A 1 16.93 18.25 26.03
C MET A 1 17.37 19.51 25.28
N GLN A 2 18.59 20.03 25.52
CA GLN A 2 19.09 21.25 24.87
C GLN A 2 19.04 21.22 23.32
N SER A 3 19.37 20.08 22.70
CA SER A 3 19.34 19.91 21.24
C SER A 3 17.92 20.02 20.64
N VAL A 4 16.90 19.56 21.37
CA VAL A 4 15.49 19.63 20.91
C VAL A 4 14.99 21.07 20.95
N VAL A 5 15.35 21.82 21.99
CA VAL A 5 14.99 23.23 22.13
C VAL A 5 15.63 24.07 21.03
N ILE A 6 16.90 23.80 20.68
CA ILE A 6 17.60 24.49 19.59
C ILE A 6 16.91 24.24 18.25
N VAL A 7 16.55 22.98 17.94
CA VAL A 7 15.87 22.64 16.70
C VAL A 7 14.50 23.31 16.60
N LEU A 8 13.71 23.30 17.69
CA LEU A 8 12.41 23.96 17.72
C LEU A 8 12.53 25.49 17.57
N ALA A 9 13.54 26.10 18.21
CA ALA A 9 13.80 27.52 18.08
C ALA A 9 14.23 27.89 16.65
N SER A 10 15.07 27.08 16.00
CA SER A 10 15.47 27.26 14.61
C SER A 10 14.28 27.15 13.65
N LEU A 11 13.40 26.16 13.85
CA LEU A 11 12.18 26.00 13.04
C LEU A 11 11.22 27.19 13.21
N ALA A 12 11.05 27.68 14.43
CA ALA A 12 10.20 28.83 14.72
C ALA A 12 10.76 30.12 14.10
N ALA A 13 12.08 30.35 14.22
CA ALA A 13 12.74 31.52 13.61
C ALA A 13 12.64 31.49 12.08
N TRP A 14 12.83 30.32 11.47
CA TRP A 14 12.75 30.16 10.02
C TRP A 14 11.31 30.33 9.50
N GLY A 15 10.32 29.75 10.19
CA GLY A 15 8.91 29.94 9.87
C GLY A 15 8.46 31.39 10.00
N GLY A 16 8.92 32.10 11.04
CA GLY A 16 8.66 33.54 11.22
C GLY A 16 9.26 34.41 10.11
N LEU A 17 10.51 34.13 9.74
CA LEU A 17 11.19 34.83 8.64
C LEU A 17 10.47 34.63 7.31
N TRP A 18 10.01 33.40 7.04
CA TRP A 18 9.27 33.06 5.83
C TRP A 18 7.90 33.74 5.77
N TRP A 19 7.16 33.76 6.89
CA TRP A 19 5.88 34.44 6.99
C TRP A 19 6.02 35.95 6.72
N TYR A 20 7.06 36.58 7.28
CA TYR A 20 7.36 37.99 7.05
C TYR A 20 7.67 38.27 5.57
N ALA A 21 8.55 37.46 4.96
CA ALA A 21 8.89 37.60 3.55
C ALA A 21 7.66 37.43 2.64
N ALA A 22 6.84 36.39 2.86
CA ALA A 22 5.63 36.15 2.09
C ALA A 22 4.65 37.33 2.16
N ARG A 23 4.48 37.93 3.35
CA ARG A 23 3.62 39.10 3.55
C ARG A 23 4.17 40.34 2.85
N TYR A 24 5.48 40.57 2.91
CA TYR A 24 6.15 41.69 2.25
C TYR A 24 6.02 41.63 0.72
N PHE A 25 6.27 40.46 0.11
CA PHE A 25 6.18 40.29 -1.34
C PHE A 25 4.74 40.28 -1.86
N LYS A 26 3.77 39.80 -1.06
CA LYS A 26 2.35 39.91 -1.39
C LYS A 26 1.88 41.37 -1.47
N GLY A 27 2.41 42.25 -0.61
CA GLY A 27 2.10 43.68 -0.62
C GLY A 27 2.61 44.44 -1.86
N LYS A 28 3.61 43.90 -2.56
CA LYS A 28 4.19 44.50 -3.78
C LYS A 28 3.65 43.91 -5.09
N GLY A 29 2.57 43.13 -5.06
CA GLY A 29 1.94 42.56 -6.27
C GLY A 29 2.70 41.41 -6.94
N HIS A 30 3.78 40.89 -6.34
CA HIS A 30 4.59 39.80 -6.89
C HIS A 30 4.16 38.41 -6.35
N GLY A 31 2.88 38.24 -5.99
CA GLY A 31 2.36 37.05 -5.31
C GLY A 31 2.54 35.73 -6.08
N GLY A 32 2.59 35.79 -7.42
CA GLY A 32 2.79 34.61 -8.26
C GLY A 32 4.16 33.96 -8.09
N ILE A 33 5.23 34.76 -7.95
CA ILE A 33 6.62 34.26 -7.85
C ILE A 33 6.85 33.57 -6.50
N VAL A 34 6.21 34.07 -5.43
CA VAL A 34 6.31 33.47 -4.08
C VAL A 34 5.67 32.08 -4.02
N SER A 35 4.60 31.84 -4.78
CA SER A 35 3.92 30.54 -4.81
C SER A 35 4.78 29.43 -5.44
N HIS A 36 5.56 29.76 -6.48
CA HIS A 36 6.50 28.82 -7.09
C HIS A 36 7.75 28.58 -6.23
N LEU A 37 8.26 29.62 -5.57
CA LEU A 37 9.38 29.48 -4.63
C LEU A 37 9.00 28.72 -3.35
N SER A 38 7.74 28.80 -2.89
CA SER A 38 7.28 27.98 -1.76
C SER A 38 7.28 26.49 -2.05
N GLY A 39 7.05 26.07 -3.31
CA GLY A 39 7.17 24.66 -3.70
C GLY A 39 8.61 24.16 -3.60
N ILE A 40 9.59 24.97 -4.00
CA ILE A 40 11.02 24.63 -3.94
C ILE A 40 11.51 24.61 -2.48
N ALA A 41 11.13 25.59 -1.66
CA ALA A 41 11.53 25.65 -0.25
C ALA A 41 10.94 24.51 0.59
N VAL A 42 9.66 24.17 0.38
CA VAL A 42 9.00 23.03 1.06
C VAL A 42 9.58 21.70 0.56
N GLY A 43 9.90 21.60 -0.74
CA GLY A 43 10.59 20.43 -1.30
C GLY A 43 11.99 20.24 -0.72
N PHE A 44 12.74 21.32 -0.51
CA PHE A 44 14.10 21.26 0.06
C PHE A 44 14.08 20.90 1.55
N LEU A 45 13.13 21.44 2.33
CA LEU A 45 12.91 21.09 3.74
C LEU A 45 12.41 19.64 3.91
N GLY A 46 11.47 19.21 3.06
CA GLY A 46 11.02 17.82 3.03
C GLY A 46 12.16 16.85 2.69
N SER A 47 12.99 17.21 1.71
CA SER A 47 14.18 16.44 1.33
C SER A 47 15.24 16.38 2.42
N THR A 48 15.50 17.48 3.15
CA THR A 48 16.48 17.48 4.25
C THR A 48 16.00 16.71 5.47
N VAL A 49 14.70 16.75 5.79
CA VAL A 49 14.12 15.91 6.86
C VAL A 49 14.16 14.43 6.46
N LEU A 50 13.86 14.11 5.20
CA LEU A 50 13.96 12.74 4.68
C LEU A 50 15.41 12.24 4.67
N LEU A 51 16.38 13.09 4.29
CA LEU A 51 17.80 12.78 4.30
C LEU A 51 18.34 12.57 5.72
N LEU A 52 17.93 13.39 6.69
CA LEU A 52 18.30 13.22 8.09
C LEU A 52 17.69 11.95 8.71
N LEU A 53 16.46 11.59 8.31
CA LEU A 53 15.85 10.30 8.68
C LEU A 53 16.59 9.11 8.06
N LEU A 54 17.04 9.22 6.80
CA LEU A 54 17.83 8.18 6.14
C LEU A 54 19.22 8.02 6.77
N ILE A 55 19.92 9.11 7.08
CA ILE A 55 21.23 9.08 7.73
C ILE A 55 21.13 8.52 9.17
N GLY A 56 20.02 8.80 9.88
CA GLY A 56 19.77 8.26 11.22
C GLY A 56 19.53 6.74 11.28
N THR A 57 19.32 6.06 10.15
CA THR A 57 19.10 4.60 10.09
C THR A 57 20.34 3.80 9.71
N VAL A 58 21.45 4.45 9.34
CA VAL A 58 22.73 3.78 9.07
C VAL A 58 23.63 3.93 10.29
N GLN A 59 23.32 3.19 11.34
CA GLN A 59 24.24 2.97 12.44
C GLN A 59 25.15 1.79 12.02
N PRO A 60 26.46 2.01 11.77
CA PRO A 60 27.37 0.91 11.47
C PRO A 60 27.55 0.09 12.74
N SER A 61 26.90 -1.07 12.81
CA SER A 61 27.30 -2.14 13.72
C SER A 61 28.59 -2.75 13.17
N GLY A 62 29.67 -2.67 13.94
CA GLY A 62 30.90 -3.39 13.62
C GLY A 62 32.15 -2.83 14.30
N SER A 63 32.49 -3.38 15.45
CA SER A 63 33.84 -3.94 15.68
C SER A 63 33.84 -4.80 16.94
N GLU A 64 33.88 -6.09 16.67
CA GLU A 64 34.12 -7.21 17.58
C GLU A 64 35.64 -7.48 17.58
N GLN A 65 36.28 -7.64 18.75
CA GLN A 65 37.43 -8.56 19.01
C GLN A 65 37.96 -8.49 20.47
N PRO A 66 38.76 -9.46 20.98
CA PRO A 66 38.26 -10.45 21.96
C PRO A 66 39.14 -10.71 23.21
N SER A 67 38.60 -11.53 24.13
CA SER A 67 39.29 -12.46 25.08
C SER A 67 40.06 -11.89 26.30
N PRO A 68 40.47 -12.70 27.31
CA PRO A 68 40.00 -14.04 27.76
C PRO A 68 39.91 -14.17 29.32
N GLN A 69 39.72 -15.42 29.80
CA GLN A 69 40.01 -15.96 31.15
C GLN A 69 38.93 -15.74 32.26
N GLU A 70 38.55 -16.71 33.11
CA GLU A 70 39.09 -18.04 33.43
C GLU A 70 38.12 -18.81 34.37
N SER A 71 37.95 -20.11 34.08
CA SER A 71 37.79 -21.25 35.00
C SER A 71 36.96 -21.14 36.30
N LYS A 72 35.94 -22.00 36.46
CA LYS A 72 36.10 -23.19 37.30
C LYS A 72 34.97 -24.22 37.14
N ALA A 73 35.39 -25.48 37.13
CA ALA A 73 34.59 -26.69 37.09
C ALA A 73 34.04 -27.12 38.46
N GLU A 74 32.93 -27.87 38.44
CA GLU A 74 32.53 -28.97 39.35
C GLU A 74 31.18 -29.50 38.80
N ASP A 75 31.12 -30.58 38.03
CA ASP A 75 31.14 -32.00 38.42
C ASP A 75 30.05 -32.39 39.45
N LYS A 76 29.09 -33.25 39.04
CA LYS A 76 28.80 -34.57 39.66
C LYS A 76 27.39 -35.13 39.32
N VAL A 77 27.39 -36.16 38.46
CA VAL A 77 26.78 -37.51 38.59
C VAL A 77 25.26 -37.71 38.83
N ILE A 78 24.62 -38.25 37.79
CA ILE A 78 23.77 -39.47 37.66
C ILE A 78 22.74 -39.80 38.76
N ASP A 79 21.46 -39.89 38.36
CA ASP A 79 20.69 -41.15 38.47
C ASP A 79 19.45 -41.21 37.55
N ALA A 80 19.35 -42.31 36.81
CA ALA A 80 18.16 -42.84 36.13
C ALA A 80 17.67 -44.06 36.96
N PRO A 81 16.40 -44.47 36.92
CA PRO A 81 15.86 -45.31 35.83
C PRO A 81 14.34 -45.01 35.58
N ALA A 82 13.55 -45.61 34.69
CA ALA A 82 13.58 -46.81 33.88
C ALA A 82 12.66 -46.64 32.66
N ALA A 83 12.91 -47.45 31.64
CA ALA A 83 12.21 -47.52 30.36
C ALA A 83 10.80 -48.16 30.45
N THR A 84 9.96 -47.90 29.44
CA THR A 84 9.24 -48.97 28.72
C THR A 84 8.98 -48.54 27.28
N THR A 85 9.64 -49.27 26.38
CA THR A 85 9.47 -49.32 24.93
C THR A 85 8.35 -50.31 24.61
N VAL A 86 7.47 -49.99 23.66
CA VAL A 86 6.79 -51.04 22.87
C VAL A 86 6.84 -50.64 21.40
N THR A 87 7.48 -51.50 20.63
CA THR A 87 7.68 -51.45 19.18
C THR A 87 6.58 -52.27 18.47
N ALA A 88 6.31 -51.84 17.24
CA ALA A 88 5.41 -52.31 16.17
C ALA A 88 5.14 -53.83 15.98
N PRO A 89 4.26 -54.17 15.02
CA PRO A 89 4.86 -54.62 13.75
C PRO A 89 4.28 -53.93 12.49
N ALA A 90 5.17 -53.73 11.54
CA ALA A 90 4.92 -53.32 10.17
C ALA A 90 4.41 -54.50 9.30
N THR A 91 3.69 -54.20 8.22
CA THR A 91 3.79 -54.95 6.95
C THR A 91 3.53 -53.97 5.79
N ASN A 92 4.37 -54.12 4.76
CA ASN A 92 4.66 -53.19 3.66
C ASN A 92 3.73 -53.33 2.44
N ALA A 93 3.90 -52.33 1.55
CA ALA A 93 3.61 -52.30 0.12
C ALA A 93 2.11 -52.10 -0.24
N ASP A 94 1.71 -51.26 -1.18
CA ASP A 94 2.41 -50.87 -2.40
C ASP A 94 1.74 -49.63 -3.04
N LEU A 95 2.52 -48.87 -3.81
CA LEU A 95 2.14 -48.02 -4.95
C LEU A 95 0.73 -47.38 -5.02
N ALA A 96 0.65 -46.07 -4.77
CA ALA A 96 -0.08 -45.12 -5.63
C ALA A 96 0.30 -43.67 -5.30
N SER A 97 1.08 -43.04 -6.19
CA SER A 97 1.09 -41.59 -6.33
C SER A 97 -0.31 -41.09 -6.71
N PRO A 98 -0.75 -39.94 -6.19
CA PRO A 98 -1.61 -39.06 -6.95
C PRO A 98 -0.82 -37.78 -7.28
N SER A 99 0.04 -37.89 -8.30
CA SER A 99 0.11 -36.79 -9.26
C SER A 99 -1.21 -36.76 -10.04
N ASP A 100 -1.58 -35.56 -10.49
CA ASP A 100 -2.75 -35.25 -11.31
C ASP A 100 -4.08 -35.03 -10.58
N ILE A 101 -4.13 -33.98 -9.75
CA ILE A 101 -5.26 -33.05 -9.87
C ILE A 101 -4.84 -31.97 -10.86
N ALA A 102 -4.88 -32.31 -12.15
CA ALA A 102 -4.94 -31.30 -13.19
C ALA A 102 -6.13 -30.38 -12.86
N PRO A 103 -5.97 -29.05 -12.78
CA PRO A 103 -7.10 -28.17 -12.62
C PRO A 103 -8.00 -28.39 -13.82
N LYS A 104 -9.17 -28.97 -13.57
CA LYS A 104 -10.24 -29.17 -14.54
C LYS A 104 -10.42 -27.82 -15.22
N LYS A 105 -10.02 -27.76 -16.50
CA LYS A 105 -10.12 -26.59 -17.35
C LYS A 105 -11.61 -26.25 -17.42
N GLN A 106 -12.09 -25.42 -16.48
CA GLN A 106 -13.44 -24.89 -16.51
C GLN A 106 -13.52 -24.16 -17.84
N ALA A 107 -14.39 -24.66 -18.71
CA ALA A 107 -14.79 -23.92 -19.89
C ALA A 107 -15.48 -22.67 -19.37
N HIS A 108 -14.71 -21.59 -19.22
CA HIS A 108 -15.21 -20.29 -18.86
C HIS A 108 -16.09 -19.83 -20.01
N THR A 109 -17.40 -19.89 -19.81
CA THR A 109 -18.35 -19.21 -20.68
C THR A 109 -17.99 -17.72 -20.59
N PRO A 110 -17.53 -17.07 -21.69
CA PRO A 110 -17.19 -15.66 -21.66
C PRO A 110 -18.44 -14.89 -21.25
N HIS A 111 -18.38 -14.17 -20.14
CA HIS A 111 -19.47 -13.29 -19.75
C HIS A 111 -19.52 -12.18 -20.83
N PRO A 112 -20.67 -11.94 -21.50
CA PRO A 112 -20.78 -10.99 -22.61
C PRO A 112 -20.84 -9.53 -22.11
N GLY A 113 -19.89 -9.13 -21.28
CA GLY A 113 -19.72 -7.78 -20.77
C GLY A 113 -18.52 -7.08 -21.42
N LYS A 114 -18.54 -5.74 -21.45
CA LYS A 114 -17.33 -4.96 -21.73
C LYS A 114 -16.26 -5.33 -20.69
N THR A 115 -15.00 -5.38 -21.12
CA THR A 115 -13.85 -5.70 -20.26
C THR A 115 -12.83 -4.56 -20.25
N LEU A 116 -11.91 -4.61 -19.30
CA LEU A 116 -10.83 -3.63 -19.19
C LEU A 116 -9.73 -3.86 -20.24
N LYS A 117 -9.69 -5.01 -20.93
CA LYS A 117 -8.58 -5.42 -21.81
C LYS A 117 -7.25 -5.46 -21.05
N LEU A 118 -7.30 -5.91 -19.80
CA LEU A 118 -6.16 -6.04 -18.90
C LEU A 118 -6.24 -7.38 -18.19
N SER A 119 -5.10 -8.05 -18.09
CA SER A 119 -4.96 -9.20 -17.21
C SER A 119 -4.79 -8.78 -15.75
N ALA A 120 -5.14 -9.66 -14.83
CA ALA A 120 -4.89 -9.50 -13.41
C ALA A 120 -3.40 -9.26 -13.12
N GLU A 121 -2.50 -9.95 -13.83
CA GLU A 121 -1.06 -9.78 -13.68
C GLU A 121 -0.59 -8.37 -14.06
N GLN A 122 -1.15 -7.79 -15.12
CA GLN A 122 -0.87 -6.40 -15.48
C GLN A 122 -1.33 -5.45 -14.36
N ILE A 123 -2.53 -5.63 -13.82
CA ILE A 123 -3.06 -4.79 -12.73
C ILE A 123 -2.22 -4.94 -11.46
N LEU A 124 -1.77 -6.16 -11.14
CA LEU A 124 -1.00 -6.50 -9.94
C LEU A 124 0.52 -6.32 -10.07
N THR A 125 1.00 -5.80 -11.19
CA THR A 125 2.44 -5.66 -11.44
C THR A 125 3.10 -4.82 -10.33
N SER A 126 4.18 -5.35 -9.74
CA SER A 126 4.95 -4.67 -8.68
C SER A 126 4.16 -4.33 -7.40
N LEU A 127 3.05 -5.03 -7.15
CA LEU A 127 2.29 -4.97 -5.90
C LEU A 127 2.54 -6.23 -5.05
N PRO A 128 2.62 -6.10 -3.72
CA PRO A 128 2.69 -7.25 -2.83
C PRO A 128 1.40 -8.07 -2.90
N ARG A 129 1.54 -9.38 -2.70
CA ARG A 129 0.43 -10.34 -2.63
C ARG A 129 0.58 -11.12 -1.34
N LEU A 130 -0.06 -10.65 -0.27
CA LEU A 130 0.03 -11.31 1.04
C LEU A 130 -0.83 -12.57 1.09
N ASP A 131 -1.97 -12.52 0.42
CA ASP A 131 -2.90 -13.64 0.29
C ASP A 131 -3.74 -13.47 -0.98
N GLN A 132 -4.24 -14.57 -1.53
CA GLN A 132 -5.09 -14.59 -2.70
C GLN A 132 -6.14 -15.68 -2.58
N THR A 133 -7.41 -15.28 -2.66
CA THR A 133 -8.55 -16.20 -2.61
C THR A 133 -9.39 -16.06 -3.88
N ALA A 134 -9.79 -17.20 -4.45
CA ALA A 134 -10.70 -17.25 -5.59
C ALA A 134 -12.07 -17.74 -5.13
N SER A 135 -13.12 -17.04 -5.52
CA SER A 135 -14.51 -17.45 -5.26
C SER A 135 -15.40 -16.84 -6.33
N PRO A 136 -16.34 -17.58 -6.93
CA PRO A 136 -17.24 -17.00 -7.93
C PRO A 136 -18.27 -16.05 -7.27
N LEU A 137 -18.80 -15.12 -8.07
CA LEU A 137 -20.03 -14.40 -7.74
C LEU A 137 -21.26 -15.32 -7.83
N MET A 138 -22.41 -14.84 -7.37
CA MET A 138 -23.68 -15.59 -7.41
C MET A 138 -24.09 -16.01 -8.84
N ASP A 139 -23.70 -15.20 -9.84
CA ASP A 139 -23.94 -15.47 -11.27
C ASP A 139 -22.88 -16.39 -11.90
N GLY A 140 -21.93 -16.89 -11.11
CA GLY A 140 -20.82 -17.73 -11.56
C GLY A 140 -19.63 -16.96 -12.13
N THR A 141 -19.69 -15.62 -12.22
CA THR A 141 -18.57 -14.81 -12.70
C THR A 141 -17.36 -15.01 -11.81
N PRO A 142 -16.16 -15.30 -12.37
CA PRO A 142 -14.97 -15.48 -11.55
C PRO A 142 -14.66 -14.21 -10.74
N ARG A 143 -14.34 -14.38 -9.46
CA ARG A 143 -13.82 -13.32 -8.61
C ARG A 143 -12.55 -13.79 -7.90
N THR A 144 -11.58 -12.89 -7.84
CA THR A 144 -10.33 -13.07 -7.11
C THR A 144 -10.15 -11.91 -6.15
N ASN A 145 -9.95 -12.21 -4.87
CA ASN A 145 -9.60 -11.22 -3.86
C ASN A 145 -8.12 -11.37 -3.53
N VAL A 146 -7.38 -10.27 -3.60
CA VAL A 146 -5.96 -10.21 -3.30
C VAL A 146 -5.75 -9.28 -2.11
N LYS A 147 -5.13 -9.79 -1.05
CA LYS A 147 -4.72 -8.96 0.08
C LYS A 147 -3.38 -8.31 -0.25
N LEU A 148 -3.37 -6.97 -0.34
CA LEU A 148 -2.17 -6.19 -0.66
C LEU A 148 -1.43 -5.77 0.61
N SER A 149 -2.17 -5.39 1.66
CA SER A 149 -1.64 -5.06 2.99
C SER A 149 -2.65 -5.42 4.07
N THR A 150 -2.38 -5.05 5.32
CA THR A 150 -3.36 -5.11 6.41
C THR A 150 -4.59 -4.24 6.15
N PHE A 151 -4.42 -3.12 5.41
CA PHE A 151 -5.45 -2.12 5.20
C PHE A 151 -5.90 -2.00 3.74
N ALA A 152 -5.39 -2.85 2.84
CA ALA A 152 -5.67 -2.76 1.41
C ALA A 152 -5.97 -4.14 0.80
N HIS A 153 -7.08 -4.22 0.10
CA HIS A 153 -7.53 -5.40 -0.65
C HIS A 153 -7.88 -4.99 -2.09
N LEU A 154 -7.57 -5.85 -3.05
CA LEU A 154 -7.98 -5.72 -4.44
C LEU A 154 -8.95 -6.85 -4.78
N GLU A 155 -10.17 -6.50 -5.16
CA GLU A 155 -11.14 -7.42 -5.76
C GLU A 155 -11.05 -7.30 -7.29
N LEU A 156 -10.85 -8.42 -7.96
CA LEU A 156 -10.84 -8.56 -9.42
C LEU A 156 -12.04 -9.41 -9.83
N ILE A 157 -12.84 -8.92 -10.78
CA ILE A 157 -14.02 -9.62 -11.31
C ILE A 157 -13.81 -9.90 -12.80
N GLY A 158 -14.11 -11.13 -13.23
CA GLY A 158 -13.98 -11.58 -14.61
C GLY A 158 -12.80 -12.54 -14.82
N ASP A 159 -12.53 -12.87 -16.09
CA ASP A 159 -11.41 -13.73 -16.47
C ASP A 159 -10.09 -13.05 -16.04
N GLN A 160 -9.17 -13.80 -15.43
CA GLN A 160 -7.86 -13.27 -15.02
C GLN A 160 -7.00 -12.81 -16.20
N ARG A 161 -7.30 -13.26 -17.42
CA ARG A 161 -6.64 -12.81 -18.66
C ARG A 161 -7.29 -11.56 -19.25
N ASP A 162 -8.55 -11.29 -18.92
CA ASP A 162 -9.29 -10.12 -19.35
C ASP A 162 -10.32 -9.69 -18.30
N VAL A 163 -9.84 -8.91 -17.32
CA VAL A 163 -10.60 -8.50 -16.15
C VAL A 163 -11.74 -7.57 -16.58
N SER A 164 -12.95 -7.82 -16.07
CA SER A 164 -14.13 -7.03 -16.39
C SER A 164 -14.19 -5.75 -15.55
N ARG A 165 -13.85 -5.83 -14.26
CA ARG A 165 -13.74 -4.69 -13.35
C ARG A 165 -12.86 -5.04 -12.16
N TYR A 166 -12.35 -4.02 -11.48
CA TYR A 166 -11.68 -4.22 -10.20
C TYR A 166 -12.04 -3.12 -9.19
N THR A 167 -11.91 -3.44 -7.91
CA THR A 167 -12.08 -2.50 -6.80
C THR A 167 -10.91 -2.63 -5.83
N VAL A 168 -10.19 -1.54 -5.58
CA VAL A 168 -9.30 -1.43 -4.42
C VAL A 168 -10.14 -0.96 -3.25
N MET A 169 -10.24 -1.79 -2.21
CA MET A 169 -10.84 -1.41 -0.94
C MET A 169 -9.74 -1.14 0.06
N PHE A 170 -9.79 0.01 0.72
CA PHE A 170 -8.75 0.33 1.69
C PHE A 170 -9.19 1.25 2.82
N GLY A 171 -8.61 1.03 4.00
CA GLY A 171 -8.79 1.85 5.19
C GLY A 171 -7.63 2.83 5.39
N LEU A 172 -7.89 3.92 6.10
CA LEU A 172 -6.86 4.87 6.53
C LEU A 172 -6.77 4.83 8.06
N PRO A 173 -5.84 4.08 8.66
CA PRO A 173 -5.69 4.05 10.11
C PRO A 173 -5.34 5.46 10.64
N ASN A 174 -5.97 5.87 11.73
CA ASN A 174 -5.83 7.23 12.25
C ASN A 174 -4.49 7.45 12.98
N ASP A 175 -3.89 6.38 13.50
CA ASP A 175 -2.70 6.36 14.35
C ASP A 175 -1.43 5.95 13.59
N ASP A 176 -1.56 5.35 12.41
CA ASP A 176 -0.44 4.88 11.60
C ASP A 176 -0.31 5.65 10.27
N LYS A 177 0.47 6.73 10.30
CA LYS A 177 0.77 7.53 9.11
C LYS A 177 1.50 6.73 8.03
N SER A 178 2.31 5.74 8.41
CA SER A 178 3.07 4.94 7.45
C SER A 178 2.13 4.03 6.66
N ALA A 179 1.19 3.38 7.34
CA ALA A 179 0.15 2.57 6.70
C ALA A 179 -0.78 3.39 5.80
N VAL A 180 -1.10 4.65 6.17
CA VAL A 180 -1.84 5.58 5.30
C VAL A 180 -1.10 5.85 3.99
N ILE A 181 0.20 6.14 4.07
CA ILE A 181 1.04 6.38 2.89
C ILE A 181 1.15 5.11 2.05
N GLU A 182 1.48 3.98 2.67
CA GLU A 182 1.61 2.68 1.99
C GLU A 182 0.35 2.33 1.20
N THR A 183 -0.81 2.43 1.85
CA THR A 183 -2.11 2.12 1.27
C THR A 183 -2.46 3.05 0.10
N SER A 184 -2.17 4.35 0.25
CA SER A 184 -2.37 5.34 -0.82
C SER A 184 -1.47 5.05 -2.02
N VAL A 185 -0.20 4.67 -1.78
CA VAL A 185 0.75 4.28 -2.82
C VAL A 185 0.29 2.99 -3.52
N MET A 186 -0.26 2.01 -2.82
CA MET A 186 -0.83 0.80 -3.43
C MET A 186 -1.99 1.14 -4.36
N ALA A 187 -2.96 1.96 -3.92
CA ALA A 187 -4.08 2.39 -4.76
C ALA A 187 -3.60 3.15 -6.01
N ALA A 188 -2.62 4.05 -5.85
CA ALA A 188 -2.01 4.77 -6.96
C ALA A 188 -1.28 3.83 -7.94
N LYS A 189 -0.52 2.85 -7.45
CA LYS A 189 0.16 1.84 -8.28
C LYS A 189 -0.82 1.01 -9.10
N VAL A 190 -1.95 0.60 -8.51
CA VAL A 190 -3.02 -0.09 -9.26
C VAL A 190 -3.51 0.77 -10.43
N LEU A 191 -3.70 2.08 -10.22
CA LEU A 191 -4.07 3.00 -11.30
C LEU A 191 -2.94 3.19 -12.32
N MET A 192 -1.68 3.29 -11.89
CA MET A 192 -0.53 3.41 -12.80
C MET A 192 -0.40 2.19 -13.71
N ASN A 193 -0.58 1.00 -13.16
CA ASN A 193 -0.60 -0.25 -13.91
C ASN A 193 -1.75 -0.31 -14.91
N THR A 194 -2.90 0.26 -14.54
CA THR A 194 -4.09 0.32 -15.40
C THR A 194 -3.93 1.35 -16.52
N PHE A 195 -3.32 2.50 -16.22
CA PHE A 195 -3.18 3.64 -17.13
C PHE A 195 -1.70 4.02 -17.32
N PRO A 196 -0.86 3.17 -17.93
CA PRO A 196 0.58 3.41 -18.03
C PRO A 196 0.92 4.64 -18.89
N ALA A 197 0.06 5.01 -19.84
CA ALA A 197 0.24 6.21 -20.65
C ALA A 197 0.01 7.51 -19.85
N TRP A 198 -0.64 7.45 -18.69
CA TRP A 198 -1.02 8.62 -17.90
C TRP A 198 0.19 9.28 -17.23
N GLU A 199 1.23 8.52 -16.87
CA GLU A 199 2.44 9.05 -16.24
C GLU A 199 3.15 10.13 -17.07
N LYS A 200 3.05 10.05 -18.40
CA LYS A 200 3.78 10.93 -19.33
C LYS A 200 3.17 12.33 -19.50
N GLN A 201 2.05 12.64 -18.84
CA GLN A 201 1.21 13.80 -19.16
C GLN A 201 1.19 14.91 -18.09
N GLY A 202 2.09 14.90 -17.11
CA GLY A 202 2.18 15.94 -16.06
C GLY A 202 1.05 15.95 -15.03
N ASN A 203 -0.11 15.37 -15.37
CA ASN A 203 -1.14 14.91 -14.46
C ASN A 203 -1.03 13.39 -14.41
N ASN A 204 -0.60 12.82 -13.29
CA ASN A 204 -0.39 11.37 -13.14
C ASN A 204 -1.43 10.77 -12.16
N PRO A 205 -1.53 9.43 -12.06
CA PRO A 205 -2.49 8.80 -11.17
C PRO A 205 -2.39 9.22 -9.69
N MET A 206 -1.19 9.53 -9.22
CA MET A 206 -0.96 9.96 -7.84
C MET A 206 -1.50 11.38 -7.60
N THR A 207 -1.27 12.31 -8.54
CA THR A 207 -1.82 13.67 -8.49
C THR A 207 -3.33 13.63 -8.48
N TRP A 208 -3.94 12.88 -9.40
CA TRP A 208 -5.40 12.75 -9.43
C TRP A 208 -5.97 12.10 -8.17
N LEU A 209 -5.33 11.06 -7.63
CA LEU A 209 -5.79 10.43 -6.40
C LEU A 209 -5.72 11.40 -5.21
N GLY A 210 -4.71 12.28 -5.18
CA GLY A 210 -4.62 13.39 -4.22
C GLY A 210 -5.79 14.37 -4.35
N ASP A 211 -6.03 14.89 -5.56
CA ASP A 211 -7.12 15.82 -5.84
C ASP A 211 -8.50 15.19 -5.54
N ALA A 212 -8.69 13.94 -5.93
CA ALA A 212 -9.90 13.16 -5.67
C ALA A 212 -10.11 12.93 -4.18
N THR A 213 -9.04 12.73 -3.40
CA THR A 213 -9.11 12.62 -1.93
C THR A 213 -9.50 13.93 -1.27
N GLU A 214 -8.96 15.06 -1.74
CA GLU A 214 -9.38 16.38 -1.25
C GLU A 214 -10.86 16.64 -1.56
N GLN A 215 -11.29 16.36 -2.79
CA GLN A 215 -12.69 16.52 -3.21
C GLN A 215 -13.62 15.59 -2.42
N LEU A 216 -13.24 14.32 -2.24
CA LEU A 216 -14.02 13.37 -1.47
C LEU A 216 -14.14 13.79 0.00
N THR A 217 -13.07 14.34 0.59
CA THR A 217 -13.11 14.93 1.94
C THR A 217 -14.11 16.08 2.03
N LYS A 218 -14.15 16.96 1.02
CA LYS A 218 -15.19 18.03 0.94
C LYS A 218 -16.60 17.44 0.84
N ASN A 219 -16.77 16.35 0.07
CA ASN A 219 -18.06 15.67 -0.07
C ASN A 219 -18.52 15.05 1.25
N ILE A 220 -17.62 14.40 2.01
CA ILE A 220 -17.90 13.86 3.36
C ILE A 220 -18.32 14.96 4.34
N LYS A 221 -17.66 16.11 4.30
CA LYS A 221 -18.05 17.26 5.13
C LYS A 221 -19.45 17.78 4.80
N ARG A 222 -19.84 17.72 3.52
CA ARG A 222 -21.16 18.17 3.06
C ARG A 222 -22.27 17.16 3.36
N ASN A 223 -22.01 15.87 3.20
CA ASN A 223 -22.93 14.79 3.54
C ASN A 223 -22.13 13.62 4.14
N LYS A 224 -22.29 13.37 5.45
CA LYS A 224 -21.55 12.34 6.17
C LYS A 224 -22.08 10.93 5.91
N ASP A 225 -23.37 10.79 5.63
CA ASP A 225 -24.02 9.48 5.51
C ASP A 225 -23.82 8.93 4.10
N GLU A 226 -23.95 9.79 3.09
CA GLU A 226 -23.78 9.41 1.69
C GLU A 226 -22.94 10.45 0.92
N PRO A 227 -21.61 10.45 1.13
CA PRO A 227 -20.72 11.34 0.40
C PRO A 227 -20.76 11.02 -1.10
N LYS A 228 -20.88 12.06 -1.92
CA LYS A 228 -20.81 11.92 -3.38
C LYS A 228 -19.44 11.37 -3.78
N ALA A 229 -19.44 10.35 -4.64
CA ALA A 229 -18.21 9.81 -5.21
C ALA A 229 -17.55 10.81 -6.17
N VAL A 230 -16.22 10.71 -6.29
CA VAL A 230 -15.45 11.40 -7.32
C VAL A 230 -15.31 10.44 -8.50
N VAL A 231 -15.69 10.90 -9.69
CA VAL A 231 -15.74 10.06 -10.90
C VAL A 231 -14.90 10.72 -11.99
N MET A 232 -14.15 9.91 -12.72
CA MET A 232 -13.43 10.32 -13.92
C MET A 232 -13.58 9.25 -15.00
N GLU A 233 -13.68 9.66 -16.26
CA GLU A 233 -13.59 8.77 -17.40
C GLU A 233 -12.30 9.05 -18.17
N ARG A 234 -11.58 7.99 -18.50
CA ARG A 234 -10.29 8.06 -19.19
C ARG A 234 -10.03 6.76 -19.95
N ASP A 235 -9.53 6.88 -21.19
CA ASP A 235 -9.11 5.74 -22.01
C ASP A 235 -10.18 4.64 -22.13
N GLY A 236 -11.46 5.03 -22.22
CA GLY A 236 -12.61 4.13 -22.30
C GLY A 236 -12.98 3.41 -20.99
N ARG A 237 -12.45 3.89 -19.85
CA ARG A 237 -12.69 3.33 -18.52
C ARG A 237 -13.16 4.43 -17.57
N ARG A 238 -14.06 4.07 -16.66
CA ARG A 238 -14.53 4.91 -15.56
C ARG A 238 -13.80 4.54 -14.29
N ILE A 239 -13.25 5.53 -13.61
CA ILE A 239 -12.67 5.44 -12.28
C ILE A 239 -13.67 6.10 -11.31
N THR A 240 -14.10 5.34 -10.30
CA THR A 240 -14.99 5.83 -9.24
C THR A 240 -14.28 5.72 -7.91
N TYR A 241 -14.13 6.85 -7.20
CA TYR A 241 -13.56 6.93 -5.87
C TYR A 241 -14.62 7.35 -4.85
N LYS A 242 -14.92 6.47 -3.91
CA LYS A 242 -16.01 6.62 -2.94
C LYS A 242 -15.52 6.34 -1.52
N ALA A 243 -16.10 7.04 -0.55
CA ALA A 243 -15.96 6.71 0.87
C ALA A 243 -17.19 5.94 1.36
N VAL A 244 -16.97 5.01 2.28
CA VAL A 244 -18.01 4.34 3.06
C VAL A 244 -17.76 4.68 4.53
N PRO A 245 -18.20 5.86 5.01
CA PRO A 245 -17.78 6.40 6.30
C PRO A 245 -18.13 5.50 7.49
N VAL A 246 -19.28 4.84 7.45
CA VAL A 246 -19.74 3.89 8.48
C VAL A 246 -18.73 2.76 8.71
N LEU A 247 -17.98 2.37 7.67
CA LEU A 247 -16.98 1.31 7.72
C LEU A 247 -15.54 1.87 7.83
N GLY A 248 -15.35 3.18 7.73
CA GLY A 248 -14.01 3.79 7.69
C GLY A 248 -13.16 3.36 6.49
N ILE A 249 -13.79 2.96 5.38
CA ILE A 249 -13.10 2.49 4.16
C ILE A 249 -13.35 3.40 2.97
N PHE A 250 -12.44 3.30 2.01
CA PHE A 250 -12.49 3.92 0.70
C PHE A 250 -12.50 2.83 -0.37
N LEU A 251 -13.22 3.09 -1.46
CA LEU A 251 -13.38 2.21 -2.60
C LEU A 251 -12.91 2.95 -3.84
N LEU A 252 -11.96 2.36 -4.56
CA LEU A 252 -11.50 2.83 -5.85
C LEU A 252 -11.81 1.76 -6.89
N THR A 253 -12.88 1.96 -7.64
CA THR A 253 -13.36 1.02 -8.66
C THR A 253 -12.98 1.50 -10.05
N VAL A 254 -12.54 0.57 -10.90
CA VAL A 254 -12.38 0.82 -12.34
C VAL A 254 -13.19 -0.19 -13.15
N GLU A 255 -13.97 0.34 -14.09
CA GLU A 255 -14.86 -0.40 -14.98
C GLU A 255 -14.81 0.18 -16.39
N PRO A 256 -15.16 -0.58 -17.43
CA PRO A 256 -15.28 -0.06 -18.80
C PRO A 256 -16.50 0.86 -18.95
N VAL A 257 -16.38 1.89 -19.81
CA VAL A 257 -17.49 2.79 -20.22
C VAL A 257 -18.30 2.17 -21.34
#